data_AF-A0A2I0VEC9-F1
#
_entry.id   AF-A0A2I0VEC9-F1
#
_cell.length_a   1.000
_cell.length_b   1.000
_cell.length_c   1.000
_cell.angle_alpha   90.00
_cell.angle_beta   90.00
_cell.angle_gamma   90.00
#
_symmetry.space_group_name_H-M   'P 1'
#
loop_
_entity.id
_entity.type
_entity.pdbx_description
1 polymer ?
#
loop_
_entity_poly.entity_id
_entity_poly.type
_entity_poly.pdbx_seq_one_letter_code
_entity_poly.pdbx_strand_id
1 'polypeptide(L)'
;MKLDLSSLKSVRAFADNFLATGLPLNILINNAGVMFCPFQLSVDGFEMQFATNHLGHFYLTNLLLENIKRTAKETGIEGRIVNLSSFAHVHTYEGGILFDQIDNKAGYDDTGLNLIFHFPSLDIL
;
A
#
# COMPACT_ATOMS: atom_id res chain seq x y z
N MET A 1 -3.94 5.80 -17.90
CA MET A 1 -4.45 6.12 -16.54
C MET A 1 -3.24 6.34 -15.66
N LYS A 2 -3.22 7.40 -14.83
CA LYS A 2 -2.13 7.65 -13.87
C LYS A 2 -2.56 7.12 -12.50
N LEU A 3 -1.64 6.49 -11.77
CA LEU A 3 -1.87 6.02 -10.41
C LEU A 3 -0.70 6.47 -9.53
N ASP A 4 -1.02 7.29 -8.53
CA ASP A 4 -0.15 7.64 -7.42
C ASP A 4 -0.79 7.08 -6.14
N LEU A 5 -0.16 6.07 -5.53
CA LEU A 5 -0.70 5.39 -4.35
C LEU A 5 -0.59 6.24 -3.07
N SER A 6 0.24 7.28 -3.07
CA SER A 6 0.34 8.23 -1.95
C SER A 6 -0.83 9.22 -1.91
N SER A 7 -1.70 9.23 -2.94
CA SER A 7 -2.87 10.11 -3.03
C SER A 7 -4.16 9.32 -3.21
N LEU A 8 -5.04 9.30 -2.20
CA LEU A 8 -6.34 8.64 -2.26
C LEU A 8 -7.21 9.20 -3.39
N LYS A 9 -7.08 10.50 -3.70
CA LYS A 9 -7.73 11.10 -4.88
C LYS A 9 -7.23 10.47 -6.19
N SER A 10 -5.91 10.27 -6.33
CA SER A 10 -5.35 9.62 -7.51
C SER A 10 -5.77 8.16 -7.60
N VAL A 11 -5.83 7.44 -6.47
CA VAL A 11 -6.29 6.03 -6.42
C VAL A 11 -7.74 5.90 -6.88
N ARG A 12 -8.63 6.74 -6.37
CA ARG A 12 -10.04 6.77 -6.79
C ARG A 12 -10.17 7.08 -8.28
N ALA A 13 -9.49 8.14 -8.74
CA ALA A 13 -9.53 8.51 -10.16
C ALA A 13 -9.00 7.40 -11.07
N PHE A 14 -7.97 6.66 -10.66
CA PHE A 14 -7.50 5.49 -11.40
C PHE A 14 -8.56 4.40 -11.46
N ALA A 15 -9.16 4.03 -10.32
CA ALA A 15 -10.19 3.00 -10.25
C ALA A 15 -11.41 3.35 -11.11
N ASP A 16 -11.90 4.59 -11.03
CA ASP A 16 -13.03 5.07 -11.83
C ASP A 16 -12.73 4.98 -13.34
N ASN A 17 -11.53 5.41 -13.75
CA ASN A 17 -11.10 5.32 -15.15
C ASN A 17 -10.94 3.87 -15.62
N PHE A 18 -10.45 2.97 -14.76
CA PHE A 18 -10.34 1.55 -15.08
C PHE A 18 -11.73 0.92 -15.23
N LEU A 19 -12.64 1.16 -14.29
CA LEU A 19 -14.01 0.66 -14.33
C LEU A 19 -14.77 1.15 -15.57
N ALA A 20 -14.52 2.39 -16.00
CA ALA A 20 -15.11 2.95 -17.21
C ALA A 20 -14.67 2.25 -18.51
N THR A 21 -13.58 1.47 -18.50
CA THR A 21 -13.18 0.67 -19.67
C THR A 21 -14.07 -0.55 -19.91
N GLY A 22 -14.82 -0.99 -18.90
CA GLY A 22 -15.63 -2.21 -18.98
C GLY A 22 -14.81 -3.49 -19.13
N LEU A 23 -13.48 -3.43 -18.96
CA LEU A 23 -12.62 -4.60 -19.10
C LEU A 23 -12.79 -5.56 -17.90
N PRO A 24 -12.67 -6.88 -18.11
CA PRO A 24 -12.63 -7.85 -17.03
C PRO A 24 -11.36 -7.68 -16.19
N LEU A 25 -11.47 -7.91 -14.88
CA LEU A 25 -10.33 -7.90 -13.95
C LEU A 25 -10.25 -9.21 -13.18
N ASN A 26 -9.33 -10.10 -13.57
CA ASN A 26 -9.10 -11.35 -12.86
C ASN A 26 -7.95 -11.28 -11.85
N ILE A 27 -6.96 -10.40 -12.06
CA ILE A 27 -5.76 -10.34 -11.22
C ILE A 27 -5.47 -8.89 -10.84
N LEU A 28 -5.33 -8.64 -9.54
CA LEU A 28 -4.78 -7.41 -8.98
C LEU A 28 -3.49 -7.74 -8.23
N ILE A 29 -2.38 -7.12 -8.62
CA ILE A 29 -1.08 -7.27 -7.94
C ILE A 29 -0.72 -5.95 -7.26
N ASN A 30 -0.81 -5.94 -5.93
CA ASN A 30 -0.37 -4.84 -5.08
C ASN A 30 1.15 -4.96 -4.88
N ASN A 31 1.91 -4.43 -5.85
CA ASN A 31 3.38 -4.55 -5.91
C ASN A 31 4.13 -3.25 -5.62
N ALA A 32 3.55 -2.11 -5.95
CA ALA A 32 4.26 -0.84 -5.89
C ALA A 32 4.56 -0.44 -4.44
N GLY A 33 5.76 0.04 -4.17
CA GLY A 33 6.11 0.48 -2.83
C GLY A 33 7.38 1.32 -2.81
N VAL A 34 7.54 2.05 -1.71
CA VAL A 34 8.71 2.88 -1.39
C VAL A 34 9.35 2.40 -0.09
N MET A 35 10.65 2.58 0.06
CA MET A 35 11.40 2.21 1.27
C MET A 35 12.60 3.16 1.41
N PHE A 36 13.08 3.38 2.64
CA PHE A 36 14.23 4.25 2.94
C PHE A 36 14.07 5.68 2.38
N CYS A 37 12.84 6.18 2.35
CA CYS A 37 12.58 7.56 1.97
C CYS A 37 12.66 8.48 3.20
N PRO A 38 13.14 9.73 3.07
CA PRO A 38 13.10 10.69 4.17
C PRO A 38 11.66 10.87 4.67
N PHE A 39 11.49 11.17 5.97
CA PHE A 39 10.17 11.44 6.53
C PHE A 39 9.43 12.52 5.73
N GLN A 40 8.28 12.15 5.19
CA GLN A 40 7.36 13.02 4.48
C GLN A 40 5.93 12.55 4.76
N LEU A 41 5.01 13.51 4.76
CA LEU A 41 3.58 13.20 4.74
C LEU A 41 3.10 13.21 3.29
N SER A 42 2.18 12.31 2.99
CA SER A 42 1.44 12.30 1.75
C SER A 42 0.50 13.50 1.67
N VAL A 43 -0.11 13.70 0.49
CA VAL A 43 -1.10 14.78 0.29
C VAL A 43 -2.34 14.63 1.18
N ASP A 44 -2.60 13.43 1.68
CA ASP A 44 -3.72 13.11 2.58
C ASP A 44 -3.31 13.14 4.06
N GLY A 45 -2.06 13.50 4.36
CA GLY A 45 -1.57 13.70 5.73
C GLY A 45 -1.01 12.46 6.44
N PHE A 46 -0.84 11.35 5.73
CA PHE A 46 -0.28 10.10 6.27
C PHE A 46 1.21 9.98 5.98
N GLU A 47 1.96 9.31 6.85
CA GLU A 47 3.34 8.89 6.62
C GLU A 47 3.50 8.24 5.23
N MET A 48 4.48 8.70 4.44
CA MET A 48 4.65 8.35 3.02
C MET A 48 4.70 6.84 2.73
N GLN A 49 5.47 6.06 3.49
CA GLN A 49 5.57 4.62 3.26
C GLN A 49 4.26 3.90 3.63
N PHE A 50 3.62 4.28 4.74
CA PHE A 50 2.30 3.76 5.11
C PHE A 50 1.22 4.13 4.08
N ALA A 51 1.19 5.38 3.64
CA ALA A 51 0.27 5.87 2.63
C ALA A 51 0.40 5.08 1.33
N THR A 52 1.63 4.90 0.85
CA THR A 52 1.90 4.27 -0.44
C THR A 52 1.77 2.74 -0.39
N ASN A 53 2.46 2.10 0.56
CA ASN A 53 2.62 0.65 0.60
C ASN A 53 1.41 -0.06 1.20
N HIS A 54 0.59 0.64 1.99
CA HIS A 54 -0.57 0.07 2.66
C HIS A 54 -1.89 0.75 2.28
N LEU A 55 -2.09 2.02 2.64
CA LEU A 55 -3.39 2.68 2.47
C LEU A 55 -3.84 2.76 1.00
N GLY A 56 -2.93 3.15 0.10
CA GLY A 56 -3.21 3.23 -1.32
C GLY A 56 -3.61 1.87 -1.91
N HIS A 57 -2.87 0.81 -1.56
CA HIS A 57 -3.17 -0.56 -2.00
C HIS A 57 -4.48 -1.11 -1.42
N PHE A 58 -4.70 -0.91 -0.12
CA PHE A 58 -5.94 -1.30 0.55
C PHE A 58 -7.14 -0.62 -0.10
N TYR A 59 -7.05 0.69 -0.33
CA TYR A 59 -8.14 1.45 -0.91
C TYR A 59 -8.41 1.07 -2.38
N LEU A 60 -7.36 0.91 -3.19
CA LEU A 60 -7.48 0.44 -4.57
C LEU A 60 -8.17 -0.92 -4.65
N THR A 61 -7.76 -1.85 -3.78
CA THR A 61 -8.34 -3.20 -3.71
C THR A 61 -9.83 -3.13 -3.39
N ASN A 62 -10.23 -2.34 -2.39
CA ASN A 62 -11.65 -2.18 -2.03
C ASN A 62 -12.48 -1.59 -3.18
N LEU A 63 -11.94 -0.60 -3.90
CA LEU A 63 -12.62 0.02 -5.04
C LEU A 63 -12.84 -0.94 -6.21
N LEU A 64 -11.90 -1.87 -6.44
CA LEU A 64 -11.95 -2.82 -7.56
C LEU A 64 -12.54 -4.19 -7.20
N LEU A 65 -12.78 -4.47 -5.91
CA LEU A 65 -13.19 -5.79 -5.43
C LEU A 65 -14.49 -6.29 -6.09
N GLU A 66 -15.50 -5.43 -6.22
CA GLU A 66 -16.77 -5.81 -6.84
C GLU A 66 -16.61 -6.10 -8.35
N ASN A 67 -15.69 -5.42 -9.02
CA ASN A 67 -15.39 -5.72 -10.41
C ASN A 67 -14.71 -7.07 -10.58
N ILE A 68 -13.78 -7.44 -9.69
CA ILE A 68 -13.15 -8.77 -9.67
C ILE A 68 -14.22 -9.86 -9.47
N LYS A 69 -15.11 -9.69 -8.49
CA LYS A 69 -16.21 -10.64 -8.23
C LYS A 69 -17.15 -10.76 -9.43
N ARG A 70 -17.50 -9.64 -10.06
CA ARG A 70 -18.35 -9.63 -11.27
C ARG A 70 -17.66 -10.36 -12.41
N THR A 71 -16.40 -10.06 -12.68
CA THR A 71 -15.62 -10.74 -13.72
C THR A 71 -15.57 -12.26 -13.47
N ALA A 72 -15.37 -12.70 -12.23
CA ALA A 72 -15.37 -14.12 -11.91
C ALA A 72 -16.72 -14.79 -12.23
N LYS A 73 -17.84 -14.14 -11.88
CA LYS A 73 -19.19 -14.64 -12.20
C LYS A 73 -19.47 -14.70 -13.70
N GLU A 74 -19.05 -13.68 -14.45
CA GLU A 74 -19.33 -13.57 -15.88
C GLU A 74 -18.45 -14.48 -16.74
N THR A 75 -17.19 -14.65 -16.36
CA THR A 75 -16.21 -15.40 -17.15
C THR A 75 -16.03 -16.85 -16.68
N GLY A 76 -16.44 -17.18 -15.45
CA GLY A 76 -16.11 -18.44 -14.80
C GLY A 76 -14.65 -18.58 -14.37
N ILE A 77 -13.84 -17.50 -14.49
CA ILE A 77 -12.42 -17.48 -14.12
C ILE A 77 -12.25 -16.77 -12.78
N GLU A 78 -11.78 -17.50 -11.77
CA GLU A 78 -11.57 -16.97 -10.41
C GLU A 78 -10.66 -15.74 -10.36
N GLY A 79 -11.04 -14.80 -9.50
CA GLY A 79 -10.27 -13.60 -9.20
C GLY A 79 -9.15 -13.85 -8.19
N ARG A 80 -8.02 -13.14 -8.32
CA ARG A 80 -6.89 -13.21 -7.38
C ARG A 80 -6.37 -11.81 -7.05
N ILE A 81 -6.19 -11.54 -5.76
CA ILE A 81 -5.50 -10.36 -5.26
C ILE A 81 -4.18 -10.84 -4.63
N VAL A 82 -3.06 -10.30 -5.10
CA VAL A 82 -1.71 -10.67 -4.63
C VAL A 82 -1.07 -9.43 -4.02
N ASN A 83 -0.68 -9.52 -2.75
CA ASN A 83 0.09 -8.47 -2.06
C ASN A 83 1.56 -8.88 -2.04
N LEU A 84 2.44 -8.07 -2.62
CA LEU A 84 3.88 -8.28 -2.52
C LEU A 84 4.34 -7.88 -1.12
N SER A 85 5.15 -8.73 -0.49
CA SER A 85 5.82 -8.47 0.78
C SER A 85 7.33 -8.65 0.62
N SER A 86 8.09 -8.29 1.65
CA SER A 86 9.55 -8.48 1.72
C SER A 86 9.91 -9.13 3.05
N PHE A 87 11.15 -9.59 3.23
CA PHE A 87 11.61 -10.13 4.51
C PHE A 87 11.39 -9.15 5.68
N ALA A 88 11.38 -7.84 5.43
CA ALA A 88 11.13 -6.82 6.45
C ALA A 88 9.81 -7.01 7.22
N HIS A 89 8.80 -7.67 6.63
CA HIS A 89 7.50 -7.88 7.29
C HIS A 89 7.57 -8.67 8.61
N VAL A 90 8.66 -9.41 8.87
CA VAL A 90 8.84 -10.13 10.15
C VAL A 90 9.46 -9.26 11.24
N HIS A 91 9.96 -8.07 10.89
CA HIS A 91 10.61 -7.13 11.80
C HIS A 91 9.63 -6.06 12.28
N THR A 92 8.48 -6.46 12.83
CA THR A 92 7.51 -5.52 13.41
C THR A 92 7.71 -5.40 14.92
N TYR A 93 7.16 -4.35 15.55
CA TYR A 93 7.18 -4.24 17.01
C TYR A 93 6.42 -5.40 17.65
N GLU A 94 6.80 -5.80 18.86
CA GLU A 94 6.18 -6.93 19.60
C GLU A 94 4.65 -6.75 19.78
N GLY A 95 4.18 -5.50 19.88
CA GLY A 95 2.76 -5.13 19.96
C GLY A 95 2.06 -4.92 18.61
N GLY A 96 2.74 -5.16 17.48
CA GLY A 96 2.22 -4.89 16.14
C GLY A 96 2.40 -3.43 15.70
N ILE A 97 1.51 -2.95 14.83
CA ILE A 97 1.61 -1.61 14.24
C ILE A 97 1.24 -0.54 15.28
N LEU A 98 2.11 0.45 15.47
CA LEU A 98 1.88 1.60 16.35
C LEU A 98 1.05 2.69 15.66
N PHE A 99 -0.24 2.45 15.44
CA PHE A 99 -1.11 3.36 14.69
C PHE A 99 -1.14 4.80 15.25
N ASP A 100 -1.13 4.96 16.58
CA ASP A 100 -1.15 6.28 17.23
C ASP A 100 0.13 7.10 16.99
N GLN A 101 1.19 6.46 16.50
CA GLN A 101 2.50 7.06 16.28
C GLN A 101 2.92 7.02 14.81
N ILE A 102 2.05 6.57 13.90
CA ILE A 102 2.44 6.27 12.52
C ILE A 102 2.98 7.48 11.75
N ASP A 103 2.46 8.66 12.05
CA ASP A 103 2.87 9.94 11.46
C ASP A 103 3.94 10.67 12.28
N ASN A 104 4.49 10.03 13.32
CA ASN A 104 5.46 10.66 14.23
C ASN A 104 6.86 10.66 13.62
N LYS A 105 7.31 11.85 13.20
CA LYS A 105 8.68 12.09 12.71
C LYS A 105 9.78 11.62 13.69
N ALA A 106 9.55 11.65 15.00
CA ALA A 106 10.58 11.26 15.97
C ALA A 106 10.95 9.77 15.91
N GLY A 107 10.12 8.95 15.27
CA GLY A 107 10.41 7.54 15.03
C GLY A 107 11.06 7.23 13.69
N TYR A 108 11.42 8.26 12.93
CA TYR A 108 12.24 8.14 11.73
C TYR A 108 13.70 8.37 12.08
N ASP A 109 14.57 7.46 11.66
CA ASP A 109 16.01 7.69 11.71
C ASP A 109 16.53 8.33 10.39
N ASP A 110 17.80 8.70 10.38
CA ASP A 110 18.45 9.33 9.23
C ASP A 110 18.59 8.38 8.02
N THR A 111 18.35 7.08 8.20
CA THR A 111 18.38 6.08 7.12
C THR A 111 17.04 5.97 6.39
N GLY A 112 15.96 6.56 6.93
CA GLY A 112 14.61 6.43 6.39
C GLY A 112 13.92 5.13 6.82
N LEU A 113 14.43 4.46 7.86
CA LEU A 113 13.67 3.46 8.59
C LEU A 113 12.52 4.17 9.33
N ASN A 114 11.35 3.55 9.29
CA ASN A 114 10.15 4.08 9.93
C ASN A 114 9.65 3.17 11.07
N LEU A 115 8.72 3.71 11.84
CA LEU A 115 7.99 3.06 12.94
C LEU A 115 7.13 1.85 12.53
N ILE A 116 7.24 1.35 11.30
CA ILE A 116 6.60 0.10 10.89
C ILE A 116 7.55 -1.07 11.16
N PHE A 117 8.87 -0.83 11.04
CA PHE A 117 9.86 -1.87 11.19
C PHE A 117 10.76 -1.62 12.40
N HIS A 118 10.74 -2.56 13.34
CA HIS A 118 11.69 -2.60 14.44
C HIS A 118 12.87 -3.49 14.05
N PHE A 119 13.95 -2.87 13.60
CA PHE A 119 15.23 -3.53 13.46
C PHE A 119 16.06 -3.25 14.72
N PRO A 120 16.28 -4.23 15.61
CA PRO A 120 17.21 -4.05 16.72
C PRO A 120 18.59 -3.76 16.12
N SER A 121 19.08 -2.54 16.34
CA SER A 121 20.42 -2.03 15.97
C SER A 121 21.13 -2.86 14.92
N LEU A 122 20.90 -2.56 13.63
CA LEU A 122 21.81 -3.01 12.58
C LEU A 122 23.17 -2.38 12.88
N ASP A 123 24.11 -3.17 13.40
CA ASP A 123 25.51 -2.98 13.09
C ASP A 123 25.62 -3.14 11.56
N ILE A 124 25.64 -2.01 10.87
CA ILE A 124 25.89 -1.92 9.44
C ILE A 124 27.27 -2.55 9.20
N LEU A 125 27.32 -3.65 8.45
CA LEU A 125 28.54 -4.08 7.76
C LEU A 125 28.76 -3.22 6.52
#